data_AF-A0A2U3QUJ0-F1
#
_entry.id   AF-A0A2U3QUJ0-F1
#
_cell.length_a   1.000
_cell.length_b   1.000
_cell.length_c   1.000
_cell.angle_alpha   90.00
_cell.angle_beta   90.00
_cell.angle_gamma   90.00
#
_symmetry.space_group_name_H-M   'P 1'
#
loop_
_entity.id
_entity.type
_entity.pdbx_description
1 polymer ?
#
loop_
_entity_poly.entity_id
_entity_poly.type
_entity_poly.pdbx_seq_one_letter_code
_entity_poly.pdbx_strand_id
1 'polypeptide(L)'
;MNPEDIALVQEVAELIQNRQHLQARILVKTRGGFSDNDAATSELYSRVPEELALEFVSFCENMENCRTSDRYAALFLNSDFPINEGEYCSLIAMDFYSQGKLNKQTANSVFGGMVAHPVIETVLMNPHNAATNLLDTLLDYTIKTNLRYQYDDDSKFEAAKIDLCNDYLGMVGMSADNTNDYESKQRINCILENSGDPSKLINFDPSTLHTLMFRLLDRNCKESAKLLLDSGLDVSALPPVAGWLTILDAAIERNNYDFAKILVQRGVDIVDDHNNMSSEMKALCNTHQFFKNTGYFKEHKSIPDQMLDDSLEISSFITQDKSLRDSCWPALKRSVNSETLLSQMAYEFRCDKSLLPYFIELTQLELSELQLQSAASIDADNKECSSTTHRDKYTARKSSQSTTDRGLK
;
A
#
# COMPACT_ATOMS: atom_id res chain seq x y z
N MET A 1 21.66 -49.52 -1.36
CA MET A 1 20.41 -48.72 -1.40
C MET A 1 19.19 -49.61 -1.44
N ASN A 2 18.18 -49.25 -0.65
CA ASN A 2 16.87 -49.89 -0.69
C ASN A 2 16.02 -49.32 -1.86
N PRO A 3 14.89 -49.94 -2.22
CA PRO A 3 14.04 -49.45 -3.32
C PRO A 3 13.48 -48.04 -3.12
N GLU A 4 13.26 -47.62 -1.87
CA GLU A 4 12.76 -46.28 -1.53
C GLU A 4 13.83 -45.21 -1.76
N ASP A 5 15.10 -45.49 -1.42
CA ASP A 5 16.24 -44.62 -1.71
C ASP A 5 16.43 -44.45 -3.22
N ILE A 6 16.24 -45.52 -4.02
CA ILE A 6 16.37 -45.45 -5.49
C ILE A 6 15.29 -44.53 -6.07
N ALA A 7 14.06 -44.64 -5.58
CA ALA A 7 12.96 -43.78 -6.00
C ALA A 7 13.21 -42.32 -5.60
N LEU A 8 13.69 -42.10 -4.36
CA LEU A 8 14.05 -40.77 -3.87
C LEU A 8 15.19 -40.15 -4.70
N VAL A 9 16.24 -40.91 -5.00
CA VAL A 9 17.35 -40.45 -5.86
C VAL A 9 16.85 -40.06 -7.26
N GLN A 10 15.86 -40.76 -7.82
CA GLN A 10 15.26 -40.39 -9.10
C GLN A 10 14.54 -39.03 -9.03
N GLU A 11 13.67 -38.84 -8.04
CA GLU A 11 12.94 -37.58 -7.84
C GLU A 11 13.92 -36.40 -7.59
N VAL A 12 14.97 -36.64 -6.80
CA VAL A 12 16.03 -35.68 -6.51
C VAL A 12 16.83 -35.33 -7.77
N ALA A 13 17.17 -36.33 -8.59
CA ALA A 13 17.88 -36.11 -9.85
C ALA A 13 17.08 -35.22 -10.82
N GLU A 14 15.76 -35.44 -10.94
CA GLU A 14 14.89 -34.59 -11.77
C GLU A 14 14.87 -33.13 -11.28
N LEU A 15 14.77 -32.92 -9.97
CA LEU A 15 14.84 -31.58 -9.38
C LEU A 15 16.20 -30.92 -9.62
N ILE A 16 17.31 -31.66 -9.49
CA ILE A 16 18.66 -31.16 -9.76
C ILE A 16 18.82 -30.77 -11.23
N GLN A 17 18.30 -31.57 -12.18
CA GLN A 17 18.33 -31.23 -13.61
C GLN A 17 17.60 -29.90 -13.90
N ASN A 18 16.55 -29.60 -13.13
CA ASN A 18 15.80 -28.34 -13.23
C ASN A 18 16.40 -27.21 -12.36
N ARG A 19 17.59 -27.40 -11.78
CA ARG A 19 18.25 -26.46 -10.83
C ARG A 19 17.42 -26.13 -9.59
N GLN A 20 16.55 -27.05 -9.18
CA GLN A 20 15.65 -26.96 -8.04
C GLN A 20 16.29 -27.51 -6.75
N HIS A 21 17.52 -27.11 -6.47
CA HIS A 21 18.36 -27.69 -5.39
C HIS A 21 17.73 -27.62 -3.99
N LEU A 22 17.02 -26.52 -3.69
CA LEU A 22 16.31 -26.38 -2.41
C LEU A 22 15.16 -27.40 -2.29
N GLN A 23 14.38 -27.58 -3.35
CA GLN A 23 13.26 -28.53 -3.38
C GLN A 23 13.77 -29.98 -3.33
N ALA A 24 14.87 -30.27 -4.04
CA ALA A 24 15.57 -31.55 -3.98
C ALA A 24 16.00 -31.89 -2.55
N ARG A 25 16.58 -30.91 -1.83
CA ARG A 25 17.01 -31.12 -0.44
C ARG A 25 15.84 -31.27 0.54
N ILE A 26 14.79 -30.45 0.40
CA ILE A 26 13.57 -30.57 1.23
C ILE A 26 12.95 -31.96 1.05
N LEU A 27 12.91 -32.46 -0.18
CA LEU A 27 12.43 -33.80 -0.49
C LEU A 27 13.26 -34.89 0.20
N VAL A 28 14.59 -34.80 0.16
CA VAL A 28 15.47 -35.73 0.88
C VAL A 28 15.18 -35.70 2.39
N LYS A 29 15.03 -34.52 2.98
CA LYS A 29 14.76 -34.38 4.41
C LYS A 29 13.39 -34.90 4.83
N THR A 30 12.33 -34.56 4.11
CA THR A 30 10.95 -34.99 4.42
C THR A 30 10.78 -36.51 4.33
N ARG A 31 11.62 -37.19 3.54
CA ARG A 31 11.70 -38.65 3.45
C ARG A 31 12.63 -39.29 4.50
N GLY A 32 13.21 -38.51 5.40
CA GLY A 32 14.07 -39.01 6.48
C GLY A 32 15.55 -39.19 6.09
N GLY A 33 15.97 -38.68 4.93
CA GLY A 33 17.32 -38.87 4.39
C GLY A 33 17.46 -40.19 3.60
N PHE A 34 18.68 -40.47 3.14
CA PHE A 34 19.00 -41.76 2.54
C PHE A 34 19.45 -42.74 3.61
N SER A 35 19.14 -44.03 3.42
CA SER A 35 19.64 -45.07 4.34
C SER A 35 21.16 -45.27 4.24
N ASP A 36 21.75 -44.88 3.10
CA ASP A 36 23.19 -44.94 2.80
C ASP A 36 23.56 -43.76 1.89
N ASN A 37 24.22 -42.75 2.47
CA ASN A 37 24.55 -41.50 1.79
C ASN A 37 25.61 -41.68 0.69
N ASP A 38 26.57 -42.60 0.87
CA ASP A 38 27.64 -42.80 -0.11
C ASP A 38 27.10 -43.49 -1.37
N ALA A 39 26.23 -44.48 -1.16
CA ALA A 39 25.52 -45.15 -2.25
C ALA A 39 24.57 -44.20 -2.98
N ALA A 40 23.81 -43.38 -2.23
CA ALA A 40 22.90 -42.39 -2.82
C ALA A 40 23.64 -41.34 -3.64
N THR A 41 24.77 -40.84 -3.13
CA THR A 41 25.62 -39.88 -3.83
C THR A 41 26.20 -40.48 -5.11
N SER A 42 26.70 -41.71 -5.06
CA SER A 42 27.20 -42.43 -6.24
C SER A 42 26.10 -42.65 -7.30
N GLU A 43 24.89 -43.00 -6.87
CA GLU A 43 23.74 -43.16 -7.75
C GLU A 43 23.31 -41.82 -8.35
N LEU A 44 23.36 -40.73 -7.57
CA LEU A 44 23.09 -39.37 -8.04
C LEU A 44 24.04 -38.98 -9.18
N TYR A 45 25.35 -39.19 -8.99
CA TYR A 45 26.38 -38.93 -10.01
C TYR A 45 26.18 -39.74 -11.29
N SER A 46 25.47 -40.87 -11.23
CA SER A 46 25.13 -41.66 -12.42
C SER A 46 23.93 -41.12 -13.21
N ARG A 47 23.08 -40.28 -12.58
CA ARG A 47 21.79 -39.81 -13.14
C ARG A 47 21.79 -38.33 -13.53
N VAL A 48 22.73 -37.56 -13.02
CA VAL A 48 22.91 -36.14 -13.34
C VAL A 48 24.36 -35.85 -13.72
N PRO A 49 24.61 -34.85 -14.59
CA PRO A 49 25.96 -34.37 -14.86
C PRO A 49 26.71 -34.09 -13.56
N GLU A 50 27.98 -34.52 -13.51
CA GLU A 50 28.83 -34.40 -12.32
C GLU A 50 28.90 -32.95 -11.79
N GLU A 51 28.90 -31.96 -12.68
CA GLU A 51 28.86 -30.54 -12.33
C GLU A 51 27.58 -30.16 -11.55
N LEU A 52 26.40 -30.60 -12.00
CA LEU A 52 25.13 -30.33 -11.32
C LEU A 52 24.98 -31.13 -10.02
N ALA A 53 25.52 -32.34 -9.98
CA ALA A 53 25.58 -33.16 -8.78
C ALA A 53 26.51 -32.53 -7.74
N LEU A 54 27.69 -32.07 -8.14
CA LEU A 54 28.63 -31.32 -7.29
C LEU A 54 28.03 -30.00 -6.83
N GLU A 55 27.33 -29.26 -7.69
CA GLU A 55 26.59 -28.05 -7.29
C GLU A 55 25.52 -28.38 -6.23
N PHE A 56 24.80 -29.49 -6.38
CA PHE A 56 23.79 -29.92 -5.40
C PHE A 56 24.41 -30.43 -4.09
N VAL A 57 25.47 -31.22 -4.15
CA VAL A 57 26.20 -31.71 -2.97
C VAL A 57 26.82 -30.53 -2.23
N SER A 58 27.52 -29.64 -2.95
CA SER A 58 28.04 -28.38 -2.40
C SER A 58 26.94 -27.50 -1.85
N PHE A 59 25.78 -27.41 -2.51
CA PHE A 59 24.60 -26.75 -1.97
C PHE A 59 24.13 -27.42 -0.68
N CYS A 60 24.09 -28.74 -0.61
CA CYS A 60 23.67 -29.50 0.56
C CYS A 60 24.67 -29.41 1.73
N GLU A 61 25.97 -29.38 1.44
CA GLU A 61 27.08 -29.22 2.40
C GLU A 61 27.18 -27.78 2.90
N ASN A 62 27.09 -26.78 2.01
CA ASN A 62 27.01 -25.38 2.40
C ASN A 62 25.71 -25.09 3.18
N MET A 63 24.69 -25.91 3.01
CA MET A 63 23.41 -25.78 3.71
C MET A 63 23.22 -26.80 4.82
N GLU A 64 24.16 -27.75 5.05
CA GLU A 64 24.28 -28.40 6.35
C GLU A 64 24.31 -27.26 7.36
N ASN A 65 23.55 -27.41 8.44
CA ASN A 65 23.48 -26.39 9.48
C ASN A 65 24.92 -25.98 9.74
N CYS A 66 25.38 -24.79 9.32
CA CYS A 66 26.82 -24.53 9.30
C CYS A 66 27.39 -24.76 10.71
N ARG A 67 26.56 -24.54 11.73
CA ARG A 67 26.66 -24.95 13.14
C ARG A 67 27.14 -26.38 13.43
N THR A 68 26.96 -27.33 12.52
CA THR A 68 27.40 -28.73 12.63
C THR A 68 28.67 -29.02 11.84
N SER A 69 29.18 -28.07 11.05
CA SER A 69 30.45 -28.22 10.35
C SER A 69 31.64 -27.96 11.29
N ASP A 70 32.74 -28.71 11.10
CA ASP A 70 33.98 -28.53 11.86
C ASP A 70 34.54 -27.11 11.71
N ARG A 71 34.37 -26.49 10.54
CA ARG A 71 34.81 -25.11 10.26
C ARG A 71 34.05 -24.09 11.09
N TYR A 72 32.74 -24.25 11.25
CA TYR A 72 31.94 -23.39 12.11
C TYR A 72 32.27 -23.63 13.58
N ALA A 73 32.43 -24.89 14.01
CA ALA A 73 32.85 -25.20 15.37
C ALA A 73 34.21 -24.56 15.70
N ALA A 74 35.16 -24.61 14.76
CA ALA A 74 36.44 -23.93 14.89
C ALA A 74 36.31 -22.40 14.94
N LEU A 75 35.36 -21.79 14.23
CA LEU A 75 35.18 -20.34 14.18
C LEU A 75 34.41 -19.77 15.39
N PHE A 76 33.36 -20.46 15.86
CA PHE A 76 32.40 -19.92 16.83
C PHE A 76 32.29 -20.70 18.15
N LEU A 77 32.73 -21.96 18.21
CA LEU A 77 32.61 -22.80 19.42
C LEU A 77 33.96 -23.07 20.11
N ASN A 78 35.05 -23.14 19.33
CA ASN A 78 36.38 -23.56 19.78
C ASN A 78 37.46 -22.47 19.63
N SER A 79 37.10 -21.25 19.21
CA SER A 79 38.04 -20.14 19.03
C SER A 79 38.07 -19.21 20.25
N ASP A 80 39.23 -18.57 20.47
CA ASP A 80 39.37 -17.38 21.33
C ASP A 80 38.85 -16.10 20.63
N PHE A 81 38.14 -16.22 19.50
CA PHE A 81 37.67 -15.07 18.72
C PHE A 81 36.36 -14.51 19.30
N PRO A 82 36.28 -13.21 19.62
CA PRO A 82 35.15 -12.62 20.35
C PRO A 82 33.92 -12.31 19.48
N ILE A 83 33.88 -12.72 18.21
CA ILE A 83 32.83 -12.30 17.26
C ILE A 83 31.71 -13.34 17.25
N ASN A 84 30.49 -12.93 17.60
CA ASN A 84 29.33 -13.83 17.54
C ASN A 84 28.87 -14.07 16.07
N GLU A 85 28.11 -15.14 15.82
CA GLU A 85 27.65 -15.53 14.48
C GLU A 85 26.93 -14.38 13.74
N GLY A 86 26.13 -13.59 14.45
CA GLY A 86 25.39 -12.46 13.87
C GLY A 86 26.31 -11.32 13.42
N GLU A 87 27.34 -11.01 14.19
CA GLU A 87 28.37 -10.02 13.83
C GLU A 87 29.18 -10.49 12.62
N TYR A 88 29.56 -11.77 12.57
CA TYR A 88 30.25 -12.33 11.41
C TYR A 88 29.37 -12.28 10.16
N CYS A 89 28.10 -12.70 10.27
CA CYS A 89 27.12 -12.63 9.19
C CYS A 89 26.96 -11.19 8.68
N SER A 90 26.93 -10.22 9.59
CA SER A 90 26.84 -8.80 9.26
C SER A 90 28.06 -8.31 8.48
N LEU A 91 29.27 -8.69 8.91
CA LEU A 91 30.52 -8.32 8.25
C LEU A 91 30.60 -8.86 6.83
N ILE A 92 30.31 -10.15 6.62
CA ILE A 92 30.35 -10.75 5.27
C ILE A 92 29.24 -10.19 4.38
N ALA A 93 28.06 -9.91 4.93
CA ALA A 93 26.96 -9.33 4.16
C ALA A 93 27.36 -7.96 3.60
N MET A 94 27.92 -7.09 4.45
CA MET A 94 28.36 -5.76 4.05
C MET A 94 29.55 -5.80 3.09
N ASP A 95 30.54 -6.65 3.35
CA ASP A 95 31.72 -6.80 2.50
C ASP A 95 31.34 -7.31 1.09
N PHE A 96 30.61 -8.43 1.00
CA PHE A 96 30.22 -8.99 -0.29
C PHE A 96 29.23 -8.09 -1.04
N TYR A 97 28.34 -7.39 -0.33
CA TYR A 97 27.45 -6.41 -0.96
C TYR A 97 28.23 -5.22 -1.52
N SER A 98 29.19 -4.68 -0.78
CA SER A 98 30.03 -3.57 -1.25
C SER A 98 30.87 -3.93 -2.48
N GLN A 99 31.23 -5.22 -2.62
CA GLN A 99 31.93 -5.77 -3.78
C GLN A 99 30.99 -6.16 -4.94
N GLY A 100 29.68 -6.00 -4.80
CA GLY A 100 28.69 -6.41 -5.80
C GLY A 100 28.56 -7.94 -5.96
N LYS A 101 29.03 -8.71 -4.98
CA LYS A 101 29.05 -10.18 -5.00
C LYS A 101 27.89 -10.81 -4.22
N LEU A 102 27.12 -10.01 -3.48
CA LEU A 102 25.92 -10.47 -2.78
C LEU A 102 24.65 -10.07 -3.52
N ASN A 103 23.87 -11.06 -3.93
CA ASN A 103 22.53 -10.93 -4.50
C ASN A 103 21.71 -12.20 -4.19
N LYS A 104 20.43 -12.24 -4.58
CA LYS A 104 19.53 -13.38 -4.32
C LYS A 104 20.07 -14.74 -4.81
N GLN A 105 20.86 -14.77 -5.89
CA GLN A 105 21.43 -16.00 -6.42
C GLN A 105 22.66 -16.46 -5.62
N THR A 106 23.49 -15.52 -5.14
CA THR A 106 24.73 -15.83 -4.43
C THR A 106 24.54 -15.93 -2.92
N ALA A 107 23.44 -15.43 -2.37
CA ALA A 107 23.19 -15.38 -0.93
C ALA A 107 23.33 -16.74 -0.24
N ASN A 108 22.85 -17.82 -0.85
CA ASN A 108 23.01 -19.18 -0.29
C ASN A 108 24.47 -19.60 -0.19
N SER A 109 25.29 -19.32 -1.22
CA SER A 109 26.72 -19.63 -1.21
C SER A 109 27.50 -18.76 -0.23
N VAL A 110 27.09 -17.50 -0.05
CA VAL A 110 27.75 -16.55 0.87
C VAL A 110 27.42 -16.88 2.32
N PHE A 111 26.16 -17.13 2.63
CA PHE A 111 25.70 -17.30 4.01
C PHE A 111 25.69 -18.75 4.49
N GLY A 112 25.63 -19.74 3.60
CA GLY A 112 25.75 -21.15 3.98
C GLY A 112 24.84 -21.56 5.15
N GLY A 113 23.54 -21.27 5.05
CA GLY A 113 22.57 -21.52 6.12
C GLY A 113 22.64 -20.64 7.38
N MET A 114 23.61 -19.72 7.53
CA MET A 114 23.70 -18.79 8.67
C MET A 114 22.41 -17.98 8.85
N VAL A 115 22.10 -17.62 10.10
CA VAL A 115 20.91 -16.80 10.39
C VAL A 115 21.18 -15.35 10.01
N ALA A 116 20.47 -14.84 9.01
CA ALA A 116 20.63 -13.47 8.52
C ALA A 116 19.82 -12.42 9.32
N HIS A 117 18.97 -12.86 10.25
CA HIS A 117 18.11 -11.97 11.05
C HIS A 117 18.86 -10.80 11.73
N PRO A 118 20.01 -11.00 12.42
CA PRO A 118 20.73 -9.88 13.06
C PRO A 118 21.23 -8.81 12.07
N VAL A 119 21.55 -9.23 10.84
CA VAL A 119 21.97 -8.31 9.78
C VAL A 119 20.79 -7.46 9.32
N ILE A 120 19.61 -8.09 9.17
CA ILE A 120 18.37 -7.39 8.80
C ILE A 120 18.02 -6.37 9.87
N GLU A 121 18.04 -6.74 11.16
CA GLU A 121 17.77 -5.80 12.26
C GLU A 121 18.69 -4.58 12.18
N THR A 122 19.99 -4.80 11.95
CA THR A 122 20.97 -3.72 11.79
C THR A 122 20.65 -2.81 10.60
N VAL A 123 20.23 -3.38 9.47
CA VAL A 123 19.83 -2.62 8.27
C VAL A 123 18.56 -1.81 8.52
N LEU A 124 17.55 -2.40 9.18
CA LEU A 124 16.28 -1.75 9.48
C LEU A 124 16.44 -0.62 10.52
N MET A 125 17.30 -0.82 11.52
CA MET A 125 17.54 0.15 12.59
C MET A 125 18.50 1.28 12.20
N ASN A 126 19.21 1.19 11.07
CA ASN A 126 20.12 2.24 10.62
C ASN A 126 19.42 3.19 9.63
N PRO A 127 18.95 4.37 10.04
CA PRO A 127 18.12 5.26 9.23
C PRO A 127 18.77 5.76 7.92
N HIS A 128 20.11 5.78 7.83
CA HIS A 128 20.83 6.36 6.69
C HIS A 128 21.41 5.30 5.73
N ASN A 129 21.18 4.02 5.99
CA ASN A 129 21.62 2.96 5.09
C ASN A 129 20.59 2.73 3.98
N ALA A 130 20.84 3.29 2.79
CA ALA A 130 19.98 3.16 1.61
C ALA A 130 20.07 1.78 0.91
N ALA A 131 20.58 0.75 1.59
CA ALA A 131 20.81 -0.57 1.02
C ALA A 131 19.51 -1.40 0.91
N THR A 132 18.47 -0.87 0.26
CA THR A 132 17.21 -1.59 0.00
C THR A 132 17.45 -2.90 -0.74
N ASN A 133 18.41 -2.92 -1.69
CA ASN A 133 18.76 -4.15 -2.41
C ASN A 133 19.43 -5.20 -1.50
N LEU A 134 20.20 -4.76 -0.50
CA LEU A 134 20.75 -5.65 0.51
C LEU A 134 19.63 -6.21 1.38
N LEU A 135 18.70 -5.35 1.85
CA LEU A 135 17.54 -5.77 2.61
C LEU A 135 16.71 -6.81 1.84
N ASP A 136 16.41 -6.54 0.57
CA ASP A 136 15.67 -7.44 -0.31
C ASP A 136 16.37 -8.79 -0.48
N THR A 137 17.70 -8.78 -0.64
CA THR A 137 18.50 -10.01 -0.72
C THR A 137 18.47 -10.79 0.60
N LEU A 138 18.60 -10.11 1.74
CA LEU A 138 18.59 -10.73 3.06
C LEU A 138 17.21 -11.28 3.43
N LEU A 139 16.13 -10.57 3.10
CA LEU A 139 14.75 -11.03 3.31
C LEU A 139 14.45 -12.25 2.45
N ASP A 140 14.79 -12.22 1.16
CA ASP A 140 14.61 -13.36 0.25
C ASP A 140 15.33 -14.61 0.79
N TYR A 141 16.59 -14.45 1.20
CA TYR A 141 17.37 -15.51 1.83
C TYR A 141 16.76 -15.99 3.15
N THR A 142 16.37 -15.07 4.03
CA THR A 142 15.80 -15.43 5.34
C THR A 142 14.50 -16.22 5.17
N ILE A 143 13.63 -15.80 4.26
CA ILE A 143 12.34 -16.45 4.00
C ILE A 143 12.55 -17.80 3.30
N LYS A 144 13.29 -17.84 2.19
CA LYS A 144 13.44 -19.06 1.37
C LYS A 144 14.40 -20.09 1.96
N THR A 145 15.34 -19.65 2.77
CA THR A 145 16.33 -20.51 3.42
C THR A 145 16.02 -20.60 4.91
N ASN A 146 16.38 -19.60 5.72
CA ASN A 146 16.36 -19.77 7.19
C ASN A 146 14.98 -20.20 7.73
N LEU A 147 13.89 -19.61 7.23
CA LEU A 147 12.53 -19.89 7.66
C LEU A 147 12.00 -21.19 7.05
N ARG A 148 12.18 -21.41 5.75
CA ARG A 148 11.71 -22.64 5.08
C ARG A 148 12.32 -23.91 5.69
N TYR A 149 13.56 -23.85 6.21
CA TYR A 149 14.15 -24.99 6.92
C TYR A 149 13.49 -25.33 8.26
N GLN A 150 12.80 -24.38 8.87
CA GLN A 150 12.13 -24.59 10.16
C GLN A 150 10.72 -25.17 9.99
N TYR A 151 10.12 -25.00 8.80
CA TYR A 151 8.73 -25.33 8.55
C TYR A 151 8.57 -26.09 7.23
N ASP A 152 8.43 -27.41 7.34
CA ASP A 152 8.13 -28.30 6.20
C ASP A 152 6.65 -28.23 5.77
N ASP A 153 5.77 -27.69 6.62
CA ASP A 153 4.34 -27.49 6.36
C ASP A 153 4.10 -26.08 5.77
N ASP A 154 3.47 -26.01 4.60
CA ASP A 154 3.25 -24.76 3.87
C ASP A 154 2.37 -23.77 4.64
N SER A 155 1.36 -24.25 5.39
CA SER A 155 0.50 -23.35 6.16
C SER A 155 1.25 -22.72 7.33
N LYS A 156 2.07 -23.49 8.05
CA LYS A 156 2.92 -22.99 9.14
C LYS A 156 4.01 -22.06 8.62
N PHE A 157 4.61 -22.39 7.48
CA PHE A 157 5.59 -21.55 6.80
C PHE A 157 4.99 -20.19 6.44
N GLU A 158 3.82 -20.17 5.82
CA GLU A 158 3.15 -18.92 5.44
C GLU A 158 2.75 -18.07 6.65
N ALA A 159 2.32 -18.69 7.75
CA ALA A 159 2.05 -17.97 9.00
C ALA A 159 3.33 -17.34 9.57
N ALA A 160 4.40 -18.13 9.70
CA ALA A 160 5.67 -17.66 10.24
C ALA A 160 6.33 -16.58 9.36
N LYS A 161 6.11 -16.61 8.04
CA LYS A 161 6.58 -15.57 7.10
C LYS A 161 5.86 -14.25 7.35
N ILE A 162 4.53 -14.29 7.53
CA ILE A 162 3.74 -13.10 7.86
C ILE A 162 4.15 -12.55 9.22
N ASP A 163 4.32 -13.39 10.24
CA ASP A 163 4.82 -12.99 11.56
C ASP A 163 6.18 -12.28 11.46
N LEU A 164 7.15 -12.88 10.75
CA LEU A 164 8.47 -12.31 10.55
C LEU A 164 8.42 -10.94 9.86
N CYS A 165 7.64 -10.81 8.78
CA CYS A 165 7.47 -9.55 8.08
C CYS A 165 6.79 -8.49 8.97
N ASN A 166 5.83 -8.89 9.81
CA ASN A 166 5.15 -8.00 10.74
C ASN A 166 6.11 -7.45 11.79
N ASP A 167 6.99 -8.29 12.35
CA ASP A 167 8.04 -7.86 13.28
C ASP A 167 8.97 -6.81 12.63
N TYR A 168 9.37 -7.05 11.37
CA TYR A 168 10.20 -6.10 10.63
C TYR A 168 9.50 -4.78 10.33
N LEU A 169 8.19 -4.77 10.05
CA LEU A 169 7.41 -3.53 9.95
C LEU A 169 7.45 -2.74 11.27
N GLY A 170 7.31 -3.44 12.40
CA GLY A 170 7.44 -2.84 13.74
C GLY A 170 8.82 -2.21 13.98
N MET A 171 9.88 -2.84 13.49
CA MET A 171 11.25 -2.33 13.56
C MET A 171 11.47 -1.07 12.71
N VAL A 172 10.97 -1.05 11.47
CA VAL A 172 11.04 0.18 10.65
C VAL A 172 10.35 1.34 11.36
N GLY A 173 9.22 1.09 12.02
CA GLY A 173 8.55 2.11 12.82
C GLY A 173 9.41 2.67 13.97
N MET A 174 10.33 1.88 14.55
CA MET A 174 11.23 2.37 15.62
C MET A 174 12.31 3.33 15.09
N SER A 175 12.74 3.18 13.85
CA SER A 175 13.83 3.94 13.24
C SER A 175 13.38 4.99 12.21
N ALA A 176 12.09 5.01 11.87
CA ALA A 176 11.51 5.99 10.97
C ALA A 176 11.54 7.41 11.58
N ASP A 177 11.92 8.38 10.76
CA ASP A 177 11.95 9.81 11.07
C ASP A 177 11.64 10.65 9.81
N ASN A 178 11.39 11.95 9.97
CA ASN A 178 11.14 12.85 8.83
C ASN A 178 12.36 12.97 7.90
N THR A 179 13.57 12.77 8.41
CA THR A 179 14.82 12.88 7.65
C THR A 179 15.12 11.67 6.76
N ASN A 180 14.46 10.53 7.00
CA ASN A 180 14.68 9.28 6.28
C ASN A 180 13.37 8.63 5.79
N ASP A 181 12.30 9.41 5.65
CA ASP A 181 10.97 8.88 5.30
C ASP A 181 10.99 8.17 3.93
N TYR A 182 11.81 8.67 3.00
CA TYR A 182 12.02 8.00 1.71
C TYR A 182 12.61 6.59 1.91
N GLU A 183 13.68 6.46 2.68
CA GLU A 183 14.33 5.19 2.99
C GLU A 183 13.40 4.26 3.79
N SER A 184 12.68 4.79 4.77
CA SER A 184 11.68 4.05 5.55
C SER A 184 10.57 3.50 4.65
N LYS A 185 10.07 4.31 3.72
CA LYS A 185 9.12 3.89 2.68
C LYS A 185 9.69 2.77 1.82
N GLN A 186 10.95 2.87 1.38
CA GLN A 186 11.59 1.81 0.59
C GLN A 186 11.69 0.50 1.38
N ARG A 187 12.00 0.56 2.68
CA ARG A 187 12.07 -0.62 3.55
C ARG A 187 10.71 -1.25 3.77
N ILE A 188 9.69 -0.44 4.06
CA ILE A 188 8.30 -0.91 4.17
C ILE A 188 7.91 -1.60 2.87
N ASN A 189 8.12 -0.95 1.72
CA ASN A 189 7.79 -1.54 0.42
C ASN A 189 8.51 -2.88 0.19
N CYS A 190 9.80 -2.95 0.50
CA CYS A 190 10.58 -4.17 0.38
C CYS A 190 10.04 -5.31 1.27
N ILE A 191 9.63 -5.01 2.51
CA ILE A 191 9.01 -5.98 3.42
C ILE A 191 7.64 -6.44 2.88
N LEU A 192 6.82 -5.51 2.39
CA LEU A 192 5.52 -5.82 1.78
C LEU A 192 5.68 -6.75 0.58
N GLU A 193 6.61 -6.46 -0.34
CA GLU A 193 6.88 -7.30 -1.51
C GLU A 193 7.36 -8.71 -1.11
N ASN A 194 8.27 -8.81 -0.14
CA ASN A 194 8.81 -10.10 0.32
C ASN A 194 7.78 -10.93 1.12
N SER A 195 6.74 -10.29 1.67
CA SER A 195 5.64 -11.02 2.33
C SER A 195 4.82 -11.88 1.37
N GLY A 196 4.80 -11.53 0.07
CA GLY A 196 4.01 -12.19 -0.97
C GLY A 196 2.51 -11.83 -0.96
N ASP A 197 1.97 -11.35 0.15
CA ASP A 197 0.59 -10.83 0.27
C ASP A 197 0.58 -9.58 1.18
N PRO A 198 0.86 -8.39 0.61
CA PRO A 198 0.90 -7.13 1.35
C PRO A 198 -0.38 -6.84 2.12
N SER A 199 -1.54 -7.11 1.51
CA SER A 199 -2.85 -6.82 2.10
C SER A 199 -3.13 -7.69 3.31
N LYS A 200 -2.76 -8.98 3.24
CA LYS A 200 -2.84 -9.87 4.38
C LYS A 200 -1.89 -9.45 5.50
N LEU A 201 -0.65 -9.07 5.17
CA LEU A 201 0.34 -8.63 6.15
C LEU A 201 -0.10 -7.38 6.92
N ILE A 202 -0.50 -6.31 6.23
CA ILE A 202 -0.87 -5.04 6.89
C ILE A 202 -2.17 -5.13 7.68
N ASN A 203 -2.95 -6.19 7.52
CA ASN A 203 -4.17 -6.42 8.29
C ASN A 203 -4.03 -7.64 9.23
N PHE A 204 -2.82 -8.18 9.39
CA PHE A 204 -2.54 -9.37 10.19
C PHE A 204 -2.63 -9.09 11.70
N ASP A 205 -1.84 -8.13 12.18
CA ASP A 205 -1.85 -7.67 13.57
C ASP A 205 -2.15 -6.16 13.64
N PRO A 206 -3.40 -5.79 13.96
CA PRO A 206 -3.79 -4.39 14.12
C PRO A 206 -2.95 -3.66 15.16
N SER A 207 -2.41 -4.33 16.19
CA SER A 207 -1.61 -3.68 17.25
C SER A 207 -0.25 -3.21 16.74
N THR A 208 0.45 -4.05 15.98
CA THR A 208 1.72 -3.68 15.34
C THR A 208 1.53 -2.56 14.34
N LEU A 209 0.54 -2.67 13.44
CA LEU A 209 0.30 -1.64 12.43
C LEU A 209 -0.19 -0.33 13.04
N HIS A 210 -1.00 -0.40 14.09
CA HIS A 210 -1.38 0.77 14.87
C HIS A 210 -0.15 1.48 15.42
N THR A 211 0.75 0.73 16.08
CA THR A 211 1.99 1.30 16.62
C THR A 211 2.86 1.91 15.54
N LEU A 212 3.00 1.23 14.38
CA LEU A 212 3.74 1.74 13.23
C LEU A 212 3.13 3.07 12.74
N MET A 213 1.83 3.10 12.45
CA MET A 213 1.15 4.28 11.93
C MET A 213 1.23 5.48 12.87
N PHE A 214 1.08 5.27 14.18
CA PHE A 214 1.25 6.34 15.16
C PHE A 214 2.70 6.84 15.24
N ARG A 215 3.71 5.97 15.14
CA ARG A 215 5.09 6.42 15.07
C ARG A 215 5.36 7.23 13.81
N LEU A 216 4.82 6.83 12.65
CA LEU A 216 4.94 7.59 11.41
C LEU A 216 4.28 8.97 11.54
N LEU A 217 3.13 9.07 12.21
CA LEU A 217 2.49 10.35 12.51
C LEU A 217 3.38 11.23 13.40
N ASP A 218 3.85 10.69 14.51
CA ASP A 218 4.68 11.39 15.50
C ASP A 218 5.99 11.91 14.92
N ARG A 219 6.49 11.20 13.90
CA ARG A 219 7.73 11.50 13.20
C ARG A 219 7.55 12.20 11.86
N ASN A 220 6.31 12.52 11.49
CA ASN A 220 5.96 13.17 10.23
C ASN A 220 6.46 12.41 8.97
N CYS A 221 6.41 11.08 9.01
CA CYS A 221 6.77 10.18 7.91
C CYS A 221 5.58 9.94 6.98
N LYS A 222 5.19 10.99 6.25
CA LYS A 222 3.98 11.02 5.43
C LYS A 222 4.02 10.08 4.22
N GLU A 223 5.19 9.89 3.61
CA GLU A 223 5.35 9.04 2.43
C GLU A 223 5.24 7.55 2.80
N SER A 224 5.80 7.17 3.94
CA SER A 224 5.65 5.83 4.52
C SER A 224 4.18 5.54 4.89
N ALA A 225 3.49 6.49 5.52
CA ALA A 225 2.08 6.33 5.87
C ALA A 225 1.19 6.24 4.63
N LYS A 226 1.44 7.08 3.62
CA LYS A 226 0.74 7.03 2.33
C LYS A 226 0.87 5.66 1.67
N LEU A 227 2.08 5.08 1.66
CA LEU A 227 2.32 3.74 1.12
C LEU A 227 1.48 2.66 1.82
N LEU A 228 1.41 2.67 3.15
CA LEU A 228 0.62 1.69 3.91
C LEU A 228 -0.87 1.80 3.57
N LEU A 229 -1.39 3.02 3.50
CA LEU A 229 -2.77 3.27 3.10
C LEU A 229 -3.02 2.85 1.64
N ASP A 230 -2.10 3.15 0.72
CA ASP A 230 -2.18 2.73 -0.70
C ASP A 230 -2.14 1.21 -0.85
N SER A 231 -1.48 0.52 0.08
CA SER A 231 -1.39 -0.94 0.12
C SER A 231 -2.67 -1.60 0.67
N GLY A 232 -3.65 -0.82 1.11
CA GLY A 232 -4.96 -1.31 1.58
C GLY A 232 -5.09 -1.46 3.09
N LEU A 233 -4.30 -0.73 3.88
CA LEU A 233 -4.42 -0.73 5.33
C LEU A 233 -5.82 -0.23 5.75
N ASP A 234 -6.55 -1.06 6.49
CA ASP A 234 -7.83 -0.67 7.09
C ASP A 234 -7.60 0.04 8.43
N VAL A 235 -7.54 1.37 8.39
CA VAL A 235 -7.36 2.18 9.60
C VAL A 235 -8.55 2.16 10.55
N SER A 236 -9.74 1.73 10.09
CA SER A 236 -10.92 1.62 10.96
C SER A 236 -10.84 0.43 11.93
N ALA A 237 -10.02 -0.56 11.60
CA ALA A 237 -9.75 -1.72 12.43
C ALA A 237 -8.65 -1.48 13.48
N LEU A 238 -7.98 -0.33 13.45
CA LEU A 238 -6.93 -0.02 14.41
C LEU A 238 -7.53 0.30 15.78
N PRO A 239 -6.96 -0.24 16.88
CA PRO A 239 -7.44 0.06 18.23
C PRO A 239 -7.32 1.56 18.54
N PRO A 240 -8.22 2.13 19.36
CA PRO A 240 -8.08 3.49 19.85
C PRO A 240 -6.89 3.62 20.81
N VAL A 241 -6.29 4.82 20.88
CA VAL A 241 -5.21 5.15 21.82
C VAL A 241 -5.78 5.89 23.02
N ALA A 242 -5.15 5.71 24.19
CA ALA A 242 -5.43 6.55 25.35
C ALA A 242 -5.27 8.04 25.00
N GLY A 243 -6.39 8.74 24.82
CA GLY A 243 -6.46 10.16 24.49
C GLY A 243 -6.90 10.49 23.06
N TRP A 244 -6.89 9.54 22.12
CA TRP A 244 -7.33 9.77 20.74
C TRP A 244 -8.25 8.66 20.25
N LEU A 245 -9.40 9.04 19.69
CA LEU A 245 -10.38 8.10 19.17
C LEU A 245 -9.97 7.56 17.79
N THR A 246 -9.34 8.38 16.95
CA THR A 246 -8.77 7.94 15.65
C THR A 246 -7.37 8.51 15.40
N ILE A 247 -6.66 7.92 14.45
CA ILE A 247 -5.36 8.47 13.98
C ILE A 247 -5.52 9.84 13.32
N LEU A 248 -6.70 10.14 12.73
CA LEU A 248 -6.98 11.46 12.19
C LEU A 248 -7.18 12.49 13.31
N ASP A 249 -7.87 12.13 14.40
CA ASP A 249 -7.98 12.98 15.58
C ASP A 249 -6.59 13.32 16.14
N ALA A 250 -5.70 12.33 16.24
CA ALA A 250 -4.31 12.55 16.66
C ALA A 250 -3.54 13.49 15.71
N ALA A 251 -3.75 13.37 14.40
CA ALA A 251 -3.11 14.24 13.42
C ALA A 251 -3.61 15.69 13.50
N ILE A 252 -4.90 15.87 13.75
CA ILE A 252 -5.53 17.19 13.93
C ILE A 252 -5.00 17.87 15.19
N GLU A 253 -5.00 17.17 16.34
CA GLU A 253 -4.51 17.73 17.61
C GLU A 253 -3.04 18.14 17.55
N ARG A 254 -2.22 17.38 16.82
CA ARG A 254 -0.80 17.68 16.60
C ARG A 254 -0.55 18.74 15.53
N ASN A 255 -1.62 19.24 14.89
CA ASN A 255 -1.56 20.16 13.76
C ASN A 255 -0.64 19.64 12.62
N ASN A 256 -0.60 18.31 12.41
CA ASN A 256 0.14 17.69 11.32
C ASN A 256 -0.73 17.68 10.06
N TYR A 257 -0.78 18.83 9.38
CA TYR A 257 -1.64 19.06 8.22
C TYR A 257 -1.40 18.07 7.07
N ASP A 258 -0.14 17.80 6.71
CA ASP A 258 0.19 16.91 5.59
C ASP A 258 -0.32 15.48 5.85
N PHE A 259 -0.12 14.98 7.08
CA PHE A 259 -0.57 13.65 7.45
C PHE A 259 -2.10 13.58 7.54
N ALA A 260 -2.73 14.61 8.14
CA ALA A 260 -4.19 14.72 8.19
C ALA A 260 -4.81 14.79 6.78
N LYS A 261 -4.18 15.51 5.84
CA LYS A 261 -4.62 15.61 4.45
C LYS A 261 -4.68 14.25 3.78
N ILE A 262 -3.65 13.42 3.97
CA ILE A 262 -3.61 12.05 3.45
C ILE A 262 -4.73 11.19 4.04
N LEU A 263 -5.00 11.31 5.35
CA LEU A 263 -6.06 10.55 6.02
C LEU A 263 -7.46 11.01 5.55
N VAL A 264 -7.70 12.31 5.44
CA VAL A 264 -8.97 12.86 4.89
C VAL A 264 -9.19 12.40 3.47
N GLN A 265 -8.13 12.35 2.65
CA GLN A 265 -8.20 11.84 1.28
C GLN A 265 -8.74 10.41 1.22
N ARG A 266 -8.48 9.59 2.25
CA ARG A 266 -8.96 8.19 2.37
C ARG A 266 -10.25 8.03 3.16
N GLY A 267 -10.88 9.13 3.55
CA GLY A 267 -12.15 9.08 4.28
C GLY A 267 -12.05 8.52 5.69
N VAL A 268 -10.87 8.62 6.31
CA VAL A 268 -10.69 8.26 7.73
C VAL A 268 -11.56 9.19 8.57
N ASP A 269 -12.30 8.62 9.52
CA ASP A 269 -13.25 9.37 10.32
C ASP A 269 -12.59 10.31 11.34
N ILE A 270 -13.17 11.50 11.49
CA ILE A 270 -12.99 12.40 12.64
C ILE A 270 -14.09 12.09 13.65
N VAL A 271 -13.74 11.89 14.92
CA VAL A 271 -14.70 11.57 15.98
C VAL A 271 -14.75 12.64 17.06
N ASP A 272 -13.63 13.30 17.34
CA ASP A 272 -13.57 14.36 18.35
C ASP A 272 -13.85 15.76 17.78
N ASP A 273 -14.33 16.65 18.66
CA ASP A 273 -14.56 18.06 18.33
C ASP A 273 -13.31 18.90 18.66
N HIS A 274 -12.64 19.37 17.60
CA HIS A 274 -11.37 20.07 17.69
C HIS A 274 -11.57 21.59 17.80
N ASN A 275 -11.56 22.11 19.03
CA ASN A 275 -11.92 23.51 19.32
C ASN A 275 -10.84 24.57 18.97
N ASN A 276 -9.59 24.18 18.73
CA ASN A 276 -8.48 25.12 18.47
C ASN A 276 -7.60 24.69 17.30
N MET A 277 -8.15 24.83 16.08
CA MET A 277 -7.49 24.47 14.83
C MET A 277 -6.93 25.69 14.08
N SER A 278 -5.80 25.50 13.37
CA SER A 278 -5.32 26.42 12.34
C SER A 278 -6.36 26.61 11.23
N SER A 279 -6.26 27.69 10.45
CA SER A 279 -7.20 27.95 9.35
C SER A 279 -7.18 26.84 8.31
N GLU A 280 -5.98 26.32 8.01
CA GLU A 280 -5.75 25.22 7.10
C GLU A 280 -6.40 23.92 7.61
N MET A 281 -6.26 23.62 8.91
CA MET A 281 -6.87 22.44 9.51
C MET A 281 -8.40 22.55 9.59
N LYS A 282 -8.95 23.77 9.81
CA LYS A 282 -10.41 24.02 9.72
C LYS A 282 -10.94 23.74 8.32
N ALA A 283 -10.26 24.24 7.29
CA ALA A 283 -10.62 23.96 5.90
C ALA A 283 -10.60 22.45 5.61
N LEU A 284 -9.56 21.75 6.06
CA LEU A 284 -9.44 20.31 5.90
C LEU A 284 -10.57 19.52 6.59
N CYS A 285 -10.95 19.90 7.81
CA CYS A 285 -12.08 19.27 8.52
C CYS A 285 -13.42 19.55 7.84
N ASN A 286 -13.62 20.76 7.30
CA ASN A 286 -14.81 21.10 6.52
C ASN A 286 -14.87 20.28 5.21
N THR A 287 -13.75 20.13 4.50
CA THR A 287 -13.62 19.23 3.35
C THR A 287 -14.01 17.80 3.72
N HIS A 288 -13.44 17.24 4.80
CA HIS A 288 -13.78 15.90 5.27
C HIS A 288 -15.29 15.76 5.53
N GLN A 289 -15.88 16.73 6.24
CA GLN A 289 -17.30 16.72 6.57
C GLN A 289 -18.19 16.76 5.33
N PHE A 290 -17.84 17.56 4.32
CA PHE A 290 -18.54 17.61 3.04
C PHE A 290 -18.56 16.23 2.36
N PHE A 291 -17.40 15.61 2.16
CA PHE A 291 -17.30 14.31 1.49
C PHE A 291 -17.99 13.17 2.29
N LYS A 292 -17.82 13.17 3.61
CA LYS A 292 -18.48 12.21 4.50
C LYS A 292 -20.00 12.33 4.46
N ASN A 293 -20.53 13.55 4.62
CA ASN A 293 -21.98 13.76 4.73
C ASN A 293 -22.73 13.65 3.40
N THR A 294 -22.03 13.88 2.28
CA THR A 294 -22.57 13.58 0.94
C THR A 294 -22.50 12.09 0.59
N GLY A 295 -21.84 11.28 1.40
CA GLY A 295 -21.73 9.84 1.21
C GLY A 295 -20.70 9.43 0.16
N TYR A 296 -19.77 10.32 -0.21
CA TYR A 296 -18.75 10.07 -1.25
C TYR A 296 -17.97 8.77 -1.01
N PHE A 297 -17.56 8.54 0.24
CA PHE A 297 -16.76 7.37 0.61
C PHE A 297 -17.52 6.03 0.60
N LYS A 298 -18.84 6.04 0.35
CA LYS A 298 -19.61 4.80 0.13
C LYS A 298 -19.30 4.16 -1.23
N GLU A 299 -18.94 4.99 -2.20
CA GLU A 299 -18.71 4.58 -3.59
C GLU A 299 -17.22 4.71 -3.98
N HIS A 300 -16.47 5.55 -3.26
CA HIS A 300 -15.08 5.86 -3.57
C HIS A 300 -14.16 5.57 -2.39
N LYS A 301 -13.04 4.88 -2.64
CA LYS A 301 -12.01 4.60 -1.62
C LYS A 301 -11.12 5.80 -1.29
N SER A 302 -11.03 6.76 -2.19
CA SER A 302 -10.13 7.93 -2.07
C SER A 302 -10.66 9.09 -2.89
N ILE A 303 -10.43 10.30 -2.42
CA ILE A 303 -10.68 11.54 -3.17
C ILE A 303 -9.53 11.74 -4.19
N PRO A 304 -9.80 12.04 -5.47
CA PRO A 304 -8.79 12.44 -6.44
C PRO A 304 -8.04 13.71 -6.02
N ASP A 305 -6.73 13.78 -6.28
CA ASP A 305 -5.87 14.90 -5.84
C ASP A 305 -6.45 16.28 -6.21
N GLN A 306 -6.83 16.47 -7.48
CA GLN A 306 -7.40 17.74 -7.94
C GLN A 306 -8.73 18.09 -7.24
N MET A 307 -9.59 17.09 -7.02
CA MET A 307 -10.88 17.30 -6.35
C MET A 307 -10.69 17.65 -4.87
N LEU A 308 -9.68 17.05 -4.23
CA LEU A 308 -9.28 17.39 -2.87
C LEU A 308 -8.74 18.83 -2.79
N ASP A 309 -7.84 19.20 -3.69
CA ASP A 309 -7.27 20.55 -3.74
C ASP A 309 -8.34 21.62 -4.01
N ASP A 310 -9.24 21.38 -4.97
CA ASP A 310 -10.39 22.25 -5.22
C ASP A 310 -11.28 22.39 -3.98
N SER A 311 -11.60 21.28 -3.32
CA SER A 311 -12.43 21.29 -2.11
C SER A 311 -11.76 22.00 -0.95
N LEU A 312 -10.42 21.92 -0.84
CA LEU A 312 -9.66 22.64 0.19
C LEU A 312 -9.68 24.16 -0.05
N GLU A 313 -9.56 24.61 -1.30
CA GLU A 313 -9.71 26.03 -1.65
C GLU A 313 -11.12 26.55 -1.32
N ILE A 314 -12.15 25.77 -1.66
CA ILE A 314 -13.56 26.09 -1.34
C ILE A 314 -13.75 26.16 0.18
N SER A 315 -13.23 25.18 0.91
CA SER A 315 -13.35 25.11 2.37
C SER A 315 -12.57 26.22 3.07
N SER A 316 -11.44 26.66 2.51
CA SER A 316 -10.70 27.84 2.98
C SER A 316 -11.55 29.10 2.85
N PHE A 317 -12.20 29.30 1.69
CA PHE A 317 -13.15 30.40 1.48
C PHE A 317 -14.38 30.34 2.42
N ILE A 318 -14.85 29.15 2.76
CA ILE A 318 -16.00 28.99 3.68
C ILE A 318 -15.60 29.28 5.12
N THR A 319 -14.46 28.76 5.56
CA THR A 319 -14.04 28.80 6.97
C THR A 319 -13.30 30.08 7.36
N GLN A 320 -12.84 30.88 6.39
CA GLN A 320 -12.24 32.20 6.64
C GLN A 320 -13.23 33.23 7.21
N ASP A 321 -12.69 34.40 7.57
CA ASP A 321 -13.49 35.56 7.96
C ASP A 321 -14.49 35.95 6.86
N LYS A 322 -15.76 36.06 7.24
CA LYS A 322 -16.88 36.37 6.34
C LYS A 322 -16.69 37.69 5.59
N SER A 323 -16.02 38.67 6.21
CA SER A 323 -15.75 39.99 5.61
C SER A 323 -14.82 39.93 4.40
N LEU A 324 -14.03 38.86 4.25
CA LEU A 324 -13.08 38.70 3.15
C LEU A 324 -13.71 38.03 1.92
N ARG A 325 -14.84 37.32 2.09
CA ARG A 325 -15.42 36.45 1.06
C ARG A 325 -15.72 37.19 -0.25
N ASP A 326 -16.35 38.36 -0.20
CA ASP A 326 -16.70 39.12 -1.42
C ASP A 326 -15.47 39.46 -2.28
N SER A 327 -14.34 39.77 -1.64
CA SER A 327 -13.09 40.10 -2.35
C SER A 327 -12.40 38.86 -2.95
N CYS A 328 -12.52 37.70 -2.31
CA CYS A 328 -11.88 36.44 -2.73
C CYS A 328 -12.72 35.65 -3.75
N TRP A 329 -14.04 35.84 -3.75
CA TRP A 329 -14.98 35.04 -4.55
C TRP A 329 -14.66 34.97 -6.06
N PRO A 330 -14.29 36.08 -6.74
CA PRO A 330 -13.94 36.00 -8.17
C PRO A 330 -12.67 35.20 -8.44
N ALA A 331 -11.72 35.17 -7.50
CA ALA A 331 -10.49 34.38 -7.64
C ALA A 331 -10.80 32.89 -7.48
N LEU A 332 -11.56 32.52 -6.45
CA LEU A 332 -11.99 31.13 -6.19
C LEU A 332 -12.68 30.51 -7.41
N LYS A 333 -13.68 31.19 -7.98
CA LYS A 333 -14.40 30.69 -9.17
C LYS A 333 -13.49 30.38 -10.37
N ARG A 334 -12.32 31.00 -10.47
CA ARG A 334 -11.38 30.79 -11.57
C ARG A 334 -10.35 29.70 -11.28
N SER A 335 -10.12 29.38 -10.00
CA SER A 335 -9.09 28.44 -9.59
C SER A 335 -9.59 27.01 -9.44
N VAL A 336 -10.86 26.81 -9.10
CA VAL A 336 -11.44 25.47 -8.84
C VAL A 336 -12.35 24.98 -9.96
N ASN A 337 -12.55 23.67 -10.05
CA ASN A 337 -13.55 23.07 -10.93
C ASN A 337 -14.97 23.53 -10.58
N SER A 338 -15.75 23.92 -11.60
CA SER A 338 -17.11 24.46 -11.43
C SER A 338 -18.11 23.47 -10.84
N GLU A 339 -18.01 22.19 -11.20
CA GLU A 339 -18.90 21.12 -10.70
C GLU A 339 -18.63 20.84 -9.22
N THR A 340 -17.35 20.76 -8.83
CA THR A 340 -16.93 20.64 -7.42
C THR A 340 -17.42 21.84 -6.62
N LEU A 341 -17.21 23.06 -7.12
CA LEU A 341 -17.64 24.29 -6.49
C LEU A 341 -19.15 24.36 -6.29
N LEU A 342 -19.93 24.07 -7.33
CA LEU A 342 -21.38 24.06 -7.26
C LEU A 342 -21.88 23.03 -6.26
N SER A 343 -21.36 21.80 -6.32
CA SER A 343 -21.76 20.69 -5.44
C SER A 343 -21.45 20.98 -3.98
N GLN A 344 -20.24 21.46 -3.68
CA GLN A 344 -19.86 21.79 -2.32
C GLN A 344 -20.64 23.00 -1.80
N MET A 345 -20.75 24.09 -2.57
CA MET A 345 -21.54 25.25 -2.17
C MET A 345 -23.02 24.90 -1.93
N ALA A 346 -23.60 24.00 -2.75
CA ALA A 346 -24.96 23.49 -2.58
C ALA A 346 -25.17 22.75 -1.24
N TYR A 347 -24.13 22.07 -0.73
CA TYR A 347 -24.14 21.50 0.60
C TYR A 347 -23.96 22.57 1.67
N GLU A 348 -22.97 23.42 1.52
CA GLU A 348 -22.49 24.34 2.56
C GLU A 348 -23.47 25.47 2.87
N PHE A 349 -24.22 26.00 1.89
CA PHE A 349 -25.23 27.03 2.18
C PHE A 349 -26.37 26.52 3.08
N ARG A 350 -26.58 25.20 3.14
CA ARG A 350 -27.55 24.59 4.06
C ARG A 350 -27.05 24.64 5.50
N CYS A 351 -25.72 24.59 5.69
CA CYS A 351 -25.03 24.68 6.97
C CYS A 351 -24.80 26.14 7.39
N ASP A 352 -24.34 27.02 6.48
CA ASP A 352 -24.15 28.46 6.71
C ASP A 352 -24.95 29.28 5.68
N LYS A 353 -26.09 29.84 6.12
CA LYS A 353 -26.98 30.65 5.28
C LYS A 353 -26.32 31.90 4.70
N SER A 354 -25.21 32.38 5.26
CA SER A 354 -24.48 33.51 4.69
C SER A 354 -23.83 33.19 3.34
N LEU A 355 -23.76 31.92 2.94
CA LEU A 355 -23.24 31.49 1.63
C LEU A 355 -24.29 31.55 0.51
N LEU A 356 -25.57 31.83 0.84
CA LEU A 356 -26.67 31.84 -0.11
C LEU A 356 -26.44 32.76 -1.33
N PRO A 357 -25.90 34.00 -1.21
CA PRO A 357 -25.67 34.86 -2.37
C PRO A 357 -24.73 34.23 -3.41
N TYR A 358 -23.64 33.61 -2.95
CA TYR A 358 -22.67 32.94 -3.81
C TYR A 358 -23.26 31.71 -4.50
N PHE A 359 -24.06 30.92 -3.78
CA PHE A 359 -24.75 29.78 -4.36
C PHE A 359 -25.76 30.20 -5.45
N ILE A 360 -26.56 31.26 -5.19
CA ILE A 360 -27.49 31.80 -6.20
C ILE A 360 -26.72 32.23 -7.46
N GLU A 361 -25.61 32.93 -7.30
CA GLU A 361 -24.78 33.35 -8.43
C GLU A 361 -24.30 32.17 -9.29
N LEU A 362 -23.81 31.08 -8.65
CA LEU A 362 -23.40 29.88 -9.38
C LEU A 362 -24.56 29.25 -10.15
N THR A 363 -25.74 29.13 -9.53
CA THR A 363 -26.91 28.53 -10.20
C THR A 363 -27.39 29.37 -11.39
N GLN A 364 -27.25 30.69 -11.32
CA GLN A 364 -27.59 31.59 -12.43
C GLN A 364 -26.59 31.46 -13.58
N LEU A 365 -25.30 31.32 -13.26
CA LEU A 365 -24.25 31.10 -14.26
C LEU A 365 -24.50 29.77 -15.01
N GLU A 366 -24.73 28.69 -14.28
CA GLU A 366 -25.02 27.36 -14.85
C GLU A 366 -26.27 27.37 -15.74
N LEU A 367 -27.35 28.02 -15.29
CA LEU A 367 -28.57 28.17 -16.07
C LEU A 367 -28.31 28.92 -17.39
N SER A 368 -27.47 29.96 -17.33
CA SER A 368 -27.12 30.77 -18.50
C SER A 368 -26.29 29.97 -19.51
N GLU A 369 -25.36 29.14 -19.03
CA GLU A 369 -24.55 28.25 -19.87
C GLU A 369 -25.41 27.19 -20.56
N LEU A 370 -26.34 26.56 -19.83
CA LEU A 370 -27.29 25.60 -20.41
C LEU A 370 -28.18 26.24 -21.47
N GLN A 371 -28.64 27.48 -21.23
CA GLN A 371 -29.42 28.24 -22.22
C GLN A 371 -28.59 28.54 -23.47
N LEU A 372 -27.32 28.93 -23.33
CA LEU A 372 -26.42 29.17 -24.46
C LEU A 372 -26.12 27.88 -25.25
N GLN A 373 -25.90 26.75 -24.57
CA GLN A 373 -25.71 25.45 -25.21
C GLN A 373 -26.95 25.04 -26.02
N SER A 374 -28.16 25.25 -25.46
CA SER A 374 -29.41 24.98 -26.17
C SER A 374 -29.62 25.88 -27.41
N ALA A 375 -29.17 27.13 -27.35
CA ALA A 375 -29.22 28.04 -28.49
C ALA A 375 -28.18 27.67 -29.56
N ALA A 376 -26.96 27.30 -29.15
CA ALA A 376 -25.90 26.86 -30.05
C ALA A 376 -26.23 25.55 -30.77
N SER A 377 -26.94 24.61 -30.12
CA SER A 377 -27.41 23.38 -30.78
C SER A 377 -28.50 23.66 -31.82
N ILE A 378 -29.39 24.63 -31.56
CA ILE A 378 -30.43 25.06 -32.52
C ILE A 378 -29.80 25.72 -33.76
N ASP A 379 -28.73 26.51 -33.58
CA ASP A 379 -28.03 27.16 -34.70
C ASP A 379 -27.14 26.19 -35.50
N ALA A 380 -26.65 25.11 -34.88
CA ALA A 380 -25.92 24.04 -35.58
C ALA A 380 -26.85 23.20 -36.47
N ASP A 381 -28.05 22.87 -35.99
CA ASP A 381 -29.08 22.17 -36.78
C ASP A 381 -29.66 23.06 -37.89
N ASN A 382 -29.70 24.39 -37.70
CA ASN A 382 -30.12 25.34 -38.73
C ASN A 382 -29.08 25.61 -39.83
N LYS A 383 -27.83 25.12 -39.69
CA LYS A 383 -26.84 25.18 -40.78
C LYS A 383 -26.97 24.04 -41.80
N GLU A 384 -27.82 23.05 -41.56
CA GLU A 384 -28.12 21.97 -42.52
C GLU A 384 -29.57 21.98 -43.04
N CYS A 385 -30.36 23.02 -42.78
CA CYS A 385 -31.69 23.13 -43.39
C CYS A 385 -32.03 24.55 -43.87
N SER A 386 -31.52 24.88 -45.06
CA SER A 386 -32.34 25.67 -45.98
C SER A 386 -33.51 24.82 -46.46
N SER A 387 -34.60 24.75 -45.70
CA SER A 387 -35.92 24.62 -46.30
C SER A 387 -37.02 25.11 -45.35
N THR A 388 -37.86 25.95 -45.94
CA THR A 388 -39.06 26.55 -45.41
C THR A 388 -40.06 25.55 -44.84
N THR A 389 -41.01 26.10 -44.06
CA THR A 389 -42.36 25.61 -43.74
C THR A 389 -42.50 24.62 -42.59
N HIS A 390 -42.79 25.13 -41.39
CA HIS A 390 -43.84 24.58 -40.50
C HIS A 390 -44.26 25.60 -39.41
N ARG A 391 -44.64 26.81 -39.84
CA ARG A 391 -45.59 27.65 -39.10
C ARG A 391 -46.99 27.21 -39.59
N ASP A 392 -47.96 27.09 -38.69
CA ASP A 392 -49.37 26.79 -38.98
C ASP A 392 -49.81 25.32 -39.03
N LYS A 393 -49.62 24.55 -37.96
CA LYS A 393 -50.53 23.43 -37.64
C LYS A 393 -50.64 23.19 -36.13
N TYR A 394 -51.17 24.14 -35.34
CA TYR A 394 -51.83 23.78 -34.06
C TYR A 394 -52.85 24.81 -33.53
N THR A 395 -53.23 25.80 -34.33
CA THR A 395 -54.35 26.69 -34.04
C THR A 395 -55.27 26.75 -35.26
N ALA A 396 -56.43 26.09 -35.16
CA ALA A 396 -57.60 26.12 -36.04
C ALA A 396 -57.97 24.79 -36.73
N ARG A 397 -58.46 23.83 -35.94
CA ARG A 397 -59.58 22.98 -36.39
C ARG A 397 -60.24 22.26 -35.21
N LYS A 398 -61.22 22.92 -34.60
CA LYS A 398 -62.58 22.41 -34.33
C LYS A 398 -63.25 23.28 -33.26
N SER A 399 -63.66 24.47 -33.68
CA SER A 399 -64.82 25.16 -33.12
C SER A 399 -65.92 25.16 -34.17
N SER A 400 -67.10 24.63 -33.79
CA SER A 400 -68.45 24.78 -34.38
C SER A 400 -68.67 24.20 -35.80
N GLN A 401 -69.78 23.54 -36.17
CA GLN A 401 -71.16 23.30 -35.66
C GLN A 401 -71.76 22.23 -36.63
N SER A 402 -72.84 21.46 -36.44
CA SER A 402 -74.14 21.69 -35.78
C SER A 402 -74.93 20.37 -35.58
N THR A 403 -75.68 20.29 -34.48
CA THR A 403 -77.07 19.79 -34.28
C THR A 403 -77.65 18.65 -35.15
N THR A 404 -78.08 17.57 -34.46
CA THR A 404 -79.44 16.99 -34.40
C THR A 404 -79.42 15.87 -33.34
N ASP A 405 -79.91 16.08 -32.13
CA ASP A 405 -81.28 15.93 -31.62
C ASP A 405 -81.82 14.49 -31.53
N ARG A 406 -82.31 14.19 -30.31
CA ARG A 406 -83.24 13.13 -29.83
C ARG A 406 -82.82 11.65 -29.76
N GLY A 407 -82.92 11.13 -28.53
CA GLY A 407 -83.82 10.00 -28.27
C GLY A 407 -83.40 8.98 -27.21
N LEU A 408 -83.78 9.25 -25.96
CA LEU A 408 -84.35 8.34 -24.94
C LEU A 408 -83.86 6.88 -24.77
N LYS A 409 -83.59 6.59 -23.49
CA LYS A 409 -83.45 5.31 -22.75
C LYS A 409 -82.06 4.71 -22.65
#